data_AF-A0A0T7BUC0-F1
#
_entry.id   AF-A0A0T7BUC0-F1
#
_cell.length_a   1.000
_cell.length_b   1.000
_cell.length_c   1.000
_cell.angle_alpha   90.00
_cell.angle_beta   90.00
_cell.angle_gamma   90.00
#
_symmetry.space_group_name_H-M   'P 1'
#
loop_
_entity.id
_entity.type
_entity.pdbx_description
1 polymer ?
#
loop_
_entity_poly.entity_id
_entity_poly.type
_entity_poly.pdbx_seq_one_letter_code
_entity_poly.pdbx_strand_id
1 'polypeptide(L)'
;MENEIFVYQPGEQHIYDWSGNQLAPEARSYITVNNIVRIQVNDRNLDYWEAVYVQITAIDENDILTATVLDTYRTMVQETDVQDGEILHFPRACVMEIPHTWENNENLVIVENMKTGYGREVTGVFMDEPSS
;
A
#
# COMPACT_ATOMS: atom_id res chain seq x y z
N MET A 1 -5.58 19.04 17.85
CA MET A 1 -6.26 18.36 16.74
C MET A 1 -5.50 17.07 16.59
N GLU A 2 -6.18 15.93 16.65
CA GLU A 2 -5.52 14.64 16.40
C GLU A 2 -5.11 14.62 14.92
N ASN A 3 -3.85 14.29 14.63
CA ASN A 3 -3.38 14.09 13.26
C ASN A 3 -4.10 12.85 12.73
N GLU A 4 -5.13 13.05 11.91
CA GLU A 4 -5.87 11.96 11.29
C GLU A 4 -5.06 11.45 10.10
N ILE A 5 -4.33 10.34 10.30
CA ILE A 5 -3.59 9.65 9.25
C ILE A 5 -4.60 9.14 8.21
N PHE A 6 -4.48 9.62 6.98
CA PHE A 6 -5.34 9.17 5.88
C PHE A 6 -4.59 8.15 5.02
N VAL A 7 -5.19 6.96 4.84
CA VAL A 7 -4.66 5.98 3.88
C VAL A 7 -5.23 6.27 2.49
N TYR A 8 -4.36 6.56 1.54
CA TYR A 8 -4.71 6.86 0.17
C TYR A 8 -5.28 5.64 -0.56
N GLN A 9 -6.31 5.89 -1.36
CA GLN A 9 -6.81 4.91 -2.31
C GLN A 9 -6.25 5.21 -3.71
N PRO A 10 -5.27 4.44 -4.20
CA PRO A 10 -4.78 4.59 -5.56
C PRO A 10 -5.84 4.15 -6.58
N GLY A 11 -5.77 4.72 -7.79
CA GLY A 11 -6.60 4.27 -8.92
C GLY A 11 -6.43 2.78 -9.20
N GLU A 12 -7.42 2.16 -9.85
CA GLU A 12 -7.41 0.70 -10.11
C GLU A 12 -6.17 0.24 -10.89
N GLN A 13 -5.67 1.07 -11.80
CA GLN A 13 -4.46 0.81 -12.58
C GLN A 13 -3.16 0.95 -11.77
N HIS A 14 -3.19 1.49 -10.55
CA HIS A 14 -2.01 1.77 -9.73
C HIS A 14 -1.80 0.70 -8.65
N ILE A 15 -1.66 -0.55 -9.10
CA ILE A 15 -1.24 -1.66 -8.24
C ILE A 15 -0.10 -2.42 -8.90
N TYR A 16 0.94 -2.72 -8.10
CA TYR A 16 2.18 -3.30 -8.59
C TYR A 16 2.68 -4.43 -7.70
N ASP A 17 3.58 -5.26 -8.22
CA ASP A 17 4.43 -6.10 -7.39
C ASP A 17 5.68 -5.33 -6.92
N TRP A 18 6.44 -5.91 -5.99
CA TRP A 18 7.69 -5.30 -5.50
C TRP A 18 8.83 -5.27 -6.54
N SER A 19 8.64 -5.90 -7.70
CA SER A 19 9.56 -5.79 -8.84
C SER A 19 9.17 -4.63 -9.78
N GLY A 20 8.03 -3.96 -9.54
CA GLY A 20 7.51 -2.87 -10.36
C GLY A 20 6.60 -3.32 -11.50
N ASN A 21 6.20 -4.60 -11.57
CA ASN A 21 5.25 -5.08 -12.57
C ASN A 21 3.82 -4.70 -12.15
N GLN A 22 3.04 -4.22 -13.10
CA GLN A 22 1.64 -3.89 -12.83
C GLN A 22 0.82 -5.17 -12.62
N LEU A 23 -0.06 -5.14 -11.62
CA LEU A 23 -1.00 -6.21 -11.31
C LEU A 23 -2.41 -5.85 -11.78
N ALA A 24 -3.24 -6.87 -11.98
CA ALA A 24 -4.67 -6.65 -12.18
C ALA A 24 -5.33 -6.16 -10.87
N PRO A 25 -6.35 -5.28 -10.89
CA PRO A 25 -7.00 -4.77 -9.68
C PRO A 25 -7.52 -5.86 -8.73
N GLU A 26 -7.95 -6.99 -9.29
CA GLU A 26 -8.45 -8.17 -8.58
C GLU A 26 -7.40 -8.79 -7.66
N ALA A 27 -6.11 -8.49 -7.85
CA ALA A 27 -5.02 -8.92 -6.98
C ALA A 27 -5.27 -8.60 -5.50
N ARG A 28 -5.94 -7.47 -5.21
CA ARG A 28 -6.25 -7.05 -3.83
C ARG A 28 -7.16 -8.03 -3.09
N SER A 29 -8.00 -8.77 -3.81
CA SER A 29 -8.94 -9.74 -3.22
C SER A 29 -8.23 -10.94 -2.59
N TYR A 30 -6.97 -11.21 -2.98
CA TYR A 30 -6.18 -12.32 -2.46
C TYR A 30 -5.40 -11.96 -1.19
N ILE A 31 -5.46 -10.71 -0.74
CA ILE A 31 -4.79 -10.28 0.49
C ILE A 31 -5.44 -11.00 1.68
N THR A 32 -4.65 -11.53 2.60
CA THR A 32 -5.10 -12.28 3.77
C THR A 32 -4.36 -11.84 5.02
N VAL A 33 -4.76 -12.34 6.19
CA VAL A 33 -4.02 -12.09 7.44
C VAL A 33 -2.58 -12.63 7.32
N ASN A 34 -1.63 -11.92 7.92
CA ASN A 34 -0.16 -12.10 7.88
C ASN A 34 0.53 -11.60 6.61
N ASN A 35 -0.22 -11.13 5.62
CA ASN A 35 0.33 -10.52 4.41
C ASN A 35 0.98 -9.17 4.72
N ILE A 36 2.16 -8.93 4.16
CA ILE A 36 2.89 -7.64 4.18
C ILE A 36 2.69 -6.90 2.86
N VAL A 37 1.95 -5.80 2.87
CA VAL A 37 1.67 -4.99 1.68
C VAL A 37 2.28 -3.60 1.80
N ARG A 38 2.33 -2.86 0.70
CA ARG A 38 2.64 -1.43 0.73
C ARG A 38 1.37 -0.61 0.52
N ILE A 39 1.19 0.42 1.33
CA ILE A 39 0.12 1.41 1.23
C ILE A 39 0.74 2.80 1.15
N GLN A 40 -0.03 3.77 0.67
CA GLN A 40 0.34 5.18 0.73
C GLN A 40 -0.52 5.88 1.78
N VAL A 41 0.12 6.68 2.63
CA VAL A 41 -0.56 7.53 3.60
C VAL A 41 -0.28 9.00 3.27
N ASN A 42 -1.22 9.86 3.63
CA ASN A 42 -1.14 11.29 3.48
C ASN A 42 -1.30 11.93 4.85
N ASP A 43 -0.38 12.84 5.17
CA ASP A 43 -0.66 13.84 6.18
C ASP A 43 -1.37 15.03 5.51
N ARG A 44 -2.64 15.20 5.89
CA ARG A 44 -3.48 16.29 5.40
C ARG A 44 -2.96 17.67 5.82
N ASN A 45 -2.15 17.74 6.88
CA ASN A 45 -1.62 19.01 7.38
C ASN A 45 -0.36 19.47 6.66
N LEU A 46 0.46 18.53 6.18
CA LEU A 46 1.75 18.82 5.55
C LEU A 46 1.77 18.65 4.02
N ASP A 47 0.67 18.26 3.39
CA ASP A 47 0.61 17.87 1.97
C ASP A 47 1.73 16.86 1.61
N TYR A 48 2.04 16.01 2.60
CA TYR A 48 3.12 15.06 2.53
C TYR A 48 2.55 13.67 2.30
N TRP A 49 3.11 12.98 1.32
CA TRP A 49 2.74 11.64 0.94
C TRP A 49 3.90 10.71 1.20
N GLU A 50 3.59 9.55 1.74
CA GLU A 50 4.59 8.53 2.00
C GLU A 50 4.02 7.14 1.81
N ALA A 51 4.88 6.19 1.45
CA ALA A 51 4.50 4.80 1.28
C ALA A 51 5.15 3.94 2.36
N VAL A 52 4.32 3.16 3.07
CA VAL A 52 4.69 2.33 4.23
C VAL A 52 4.43 0.86 3.95
N TYR A 53 5.30 0.00 4.52
CA TYR A 53 5.02 -1.42 4.63
C TYR A 53 4.15 -1.69 5.86
N VAL A 54 3.12 -2.52 5.69
CA VAL A 54 2.22 -2.91 6.77
C VAL A 54 1.92 -4.40 6.71
N GLN A 55 1.84 -5.05 7.86
CA GLN A 55 1.36 -6.42 7.97
C GLN A 55 -0.12 -6.43 8.34
N ILE A 56 -0.94 -7.12 7.55
CA ILE A 56 -2.36 -7.33 7.84
C ILE A 56 -2.49 -8.27 9.04
N THR A 57 -3.12 -7.81 10.11
CA THR A 57 -3.31 -8.57 11.36
C THR A 57 -4.74 -9.03 11.56
N ALA A 58 -5.73 -8.34 10.97
CA ALA A 58 -7.13 -8.76 10.96
C ALA A 58 -7.89 -8.21 9.74
N ILE A 59 -9.03 -8.83 9.43
CA ILE A 59 -9.97 -8.40 8.40
C ILE A 59 -11.37 -8.54 9.01
N ASP A 60 -12.17 -7.46 8.96
CA ASP A 60 -13.52 -7.46 9.53
C ASP A 60 -14.61 -7.88 8.53
N GLU A 61 -15.86 -7.90 8.98
CA GLU A 61 -17.03 -8.29 8.16
C GLU A 61 -17.35 -7.30 7.02
N ASN A 62 -16.79 -6.09 7.05
CA ASN A 62 -16.96 -5.04 6.05
C ASN A 62 -15.76 -4.94 5.10
N ASP A 63 -14.85 -5.92 5.14
CA ASP A 63 -13.62 -5.98 4.35
C ASP A 63 -12.61 -4.85 4.67
N ILE A 64 -12.66 -4.34 5.91
CA ILE A 64 -11.67 -3.41 6.43
C ILE A 64 -10.49 -4.19 6.97
N LEU A 65 -9.31 -3.87 6.46
CA LEU A 65 -8.04 -4.41 6.90
C LEU A 65 -7.59 -3.66 8.16
N THR A 66 -7.20 -4.41 9.19
CA THR A 66 -6.39 -3.90 10.29
C THR A 66 -4.96 -4.32 10.04
N ALA A 67 -4.03 -3.36 10.07
CA ALA A 67 -2.63 -3.63 9.79
C ALA A 67 -1.69 -2.93 10.77
N THR A 68 -0.53 -3.53 11.00
CA THR A 68 0.56 -2.97 11.80
C THR A 68 1.67 -2.50 10.88
N VAL A 69 2.14 -1.27 11.08
CA VAL A 69 3.26 -0.69 10.32
C VAL A 69 4.56 -1.44 10.65
N LEU A 70 5.28 -1.87 9.60
CA LEU A 70 6.54 -2.62 9.67
C LEU A 70 7.66 -1.88 8.91
N ASP A 71 8.00 -0.68 9.37
CA ASP A 71 9.06 0.11 8.75
C ASP A 71 10.03 0.62 9.83
N THR A 72 10.88 -0.32 10.23
CA THR A 72 11.84 -0.17 11.33
C THR A 72 12.79 1.04 11.19
N TYR A 73 13.01 1.56 9.98
CA TYR A 73 13.88 2.72 9.75
C TYR A 73 13.19 4.05 10.06
N ARG A 74 11.86 4.08 10.20
CA ARG A 74 11.08 5.29 10.47
C ARG A 74 11.21 5.82 11.88
N THR A 75 11.46 4.94 12.85
CA THR A 75 11.70 5.35 14.25
C THR A 75 12.88 6.33 14.40
N MET A 76 13.76 6.41 13.39
CA MET A 76 14.90 7.34 13.34
C MET A 76 14.57 8.70 12.70
N VAL A 77 13.42 8.85 12.04
CA VAL A 77 12.99 10.07 11.36
C VAL A 77 11.91 10.74 12.21
N GLN A 78 12.27 11.80 12.94
CA GLN A 78 11.36 12.49 13.87
C GLN A 78 10.15 13.19 13.20
N GLU A 79 10.11 13.22 11.87
CA GLU A 79 9.12 13.99 11.09
C GLU A 79 8.06 13.12 10.40
N THR A 80 8.05 11.79 10.61
CA THR A 80 7.00 10.94 10.03
C THR A 80 5.81 10.82 10.96
N ASP A 81 4.60 11.11 10.47
CA ASP A 81 3.37 10.96 11.24
C ASP A 81 3.00 9.49 11.49
N VAL A 82 3.48 8.56 10.65
CA VAL A 82 3.26 7.12 10.84
C VAL A 82 4.51 6.42 11.34
N GLN A 83 4.40 5.79 12.51
CA GLN A 83 5.50 5.15 13.22
C GLN A 83 5.48 3.62 13.10
N ASP A 84 6.65 2.99 13.26
CA ASP A 84 6.75 1.53 13.34
C ASP A 84 5.91 0.99 14.50
N GLY A 85 5.15 -0.07 14.26
CA GLY A 85 4.23 -0.66 15.23
C GLY A 85 2.86 0.03 15.35
N GLU A 86 2.63 1.15 14.66
CA GLU A 86 1.33 1.81 14.64
C GLU A 86 0.26 0.95 13.93
N ILE A 87 -1.00 1.10 14.36
CA ILE A 87 -2.13 0.33 13.84
C ILE A 87 -2.95 1.22 12.92
N LEU A 88 -3.18 0.75 11.70
CA LEU A 88 -3.98 1.42 10.68
C LEU A 88 -5.18 0.57 10.28
N HIS A 89 -6.27 1.25 9.92
CA HIS A 89 -7.50 0.64 9.42
C HIS A 89 -7.85 1.22 8.05
N PHE A 90 -7.99 0.36 7.04
CA PHE A 90 -8.26 0.80 5.67
C PHE A 90 -8.92 -0.28 4.80
N PRO A 91 -9.68 0.09 3.75
CA PRO A 91 -10.21 -0.88 2.80
C PRO A 91 -9.10 -1.47 1.93
N ARG A 92 -9.29 -2.69 1.40
CA ARG A 92 -8.32 -3.32 0.47
C ARG A 92 -7.91 -2.44 -0.71
N ALA A 93 -8.84 -1.61 -1.18
CA ALA A 93 -8.62 -0.70 -2.31
C ALA A 93 -7.41 0.22 -2.10
N CYS A 94 -7.01 0.49 -0.86
CA CYS A 94 -5.85 1.30 -0.50
C CYS A 94 -4.49 0.63 -0.75
N VAL A 95 -4.46 -0.66 -1.07
CA VAL A 95 -3.20 -1.38 -1.28
C VAL A 95 -2.62 -1.05 -2.65
N MET A 96 -1.36 -0.59 -2.65
CA MET A 96 -0.63 -0.20 -3.85
C MET A 96 0.41 -1.22 -4.31
N GLU A 97 1.01 -1.97 -3.39
CA GLU A 97 1.98 -3.01 -3.77
C GLU A 97 1.80 -4.31 -2.99
N ILE A 98 1.91 -5.43 -3.70
CA ILE A 98 1.74 -6.79 -3.16
C ILE A 98 2.97 -7.63 -3.56
N PRO A 99 3.66 -8.30 -2.62
CA PRO A 99 4.79 -9.18 -2.96
C PRO A 99 4.34 -10.41 -3.75
N HIS A 100 5.17 -10.78 -4.72
CA HIS A 100 4.93 -11.93 -5.59
C HIS A 100 5.18 -13.28 -4.90
N THR A 101 5.89 -13.32 -3.77
CA THR A 101 6.48 -14.54 -3.20
C THR A 101 5.65 -15.26 -2.14
N TRP A 102 4.35 -14.96 -1.98
CA TRP A 102 3.53 -15.65 -0.98
C TRP A 102 3.01 -17.02 -1.44
N GLU A 103 2.91 -17.95 -0.49
CA GLU A 103 2.07 -19.14 -0.67
C GLU A 103 0.63 -18.69 -0.96
N ASN A 104 0.00 -19.29 -1.98
CA ASN A 104 -1.30 -18.93 -2.58
C ASN A 104 -1.33 -17.76 -3.58
N ASN A 105 -0.20 -17.08 -3.85
CA ASN A 105 -0.12 -16.02 -4.89
C ASN A 105 0.12 -16.54 -6.32
N GLU A 106 0.08 -17.86 -6.54
CA GLU A 106 0.23 -18.51 -7.86
C GLU A 106 -0.81 -18.04 -8.89
N ASN A 107 -1.93 -17.47 -8.42
CA ASN A 107 -3.05 -16.98 -9.24
C ASN A 107 -3.05 -15.45 -9.45
N LEU A 108 -2.04 -14.72 -8.94
CA LEU A 108 -1.86 -13.32 -9.28
C LEU A 108 -1.48 -13.21 -10.75
N VAL A 109 -2.46 -12.88 -11.58
CA VAL A 109 -2.27 -12.63 -13.01
C VAL A 109 -1.34 -11.43 -13.15
N ILE A 110 -0.07 -11.69 -13.44
CA ILE A 110 0.86 -10.69 -13.94
C ILE A 110 0.30 -10.23 -15.28
N VAL A 111 0.07 -8.93 -15.45
CA VAL A 111 -0.26 -8.36 -16.76
C VAL A 111 1.04 -8.39 -17.58
N GLU A 112 1.31 -9.49 -18.27
CA GLU A 112 2.47 -9.59 -19.14
C GLU A 112 2.42 -8.49 -20.23
N ASN A 113 3.55 -7.80 -20.44
CA ASN A 113 3.83 -6.86 -21.53
C ASN A 113 3.32 -5.41 -21.42
N MET A 114 3.39 -4.76 -20.25
CA MET A 114 3.41 -3.28 -20.22
C MET A 114 4.82 -2.73 -19.98
N LYS A 115 5.38 -2.10 -21.02
CA LYS A 115 6.59 -1.28 -20.91
C LYS A 115 6.25 -0.05 -20.08
N THR A 116 6.84 0.06 -18.89
CA THR A 116 6.83 1.30 -18.11
C THR A 116 7.52 2.39 -18.95
N GLY A 117 6.88 3.56 -19.08
CA GLY A 117 7.48 4.73 -19.73
C GLY A 117 8.85 5.10 -19.14
N TYR A 118 9.60 5.93 -19.87
CA TYR A 118 10.96 6.36 -19.50
C TYR A 118 10.99 6.91 -18.05
N GLY A 119 11.69 6.22 -17.14
CA GLY A 119 12.19 6.81 -15.89
C GLY A 119 11.50 6.43 -14.57
N ARG A 120 10.91 5.23 -14.40
CA ARG A 120 10.50 4.79 -13.06
C ARG A 120 11.65 4.11 -12.30
N GLU A 121 12.21 4.82 -11.33
CA GLU A 121 12.80 4.19 -10.15
C GLU A 121 11.65 3.60 -9.32
N VAL A 122 11.77 2.32 -8.98
CA VAL A 122 10.68 1.39 -8.62
C VAL A 122 9.99 1.68 -7.25
N THR A 123 10.11 2.87 -6.64
CA THR A 123 9.72 3.07 -5.22
C THR A 123 8.99 4.36 -4.85
N GLY A 124 8.52 5.17 -5.82
CA GLY A 124 7.90 6.49 -5.56
C GLY A 124 6.39 6.49 -5.23
N VAL A 125 5.93 7.54 -4.55
CA VAL A 125 4.51 7.85 -4.26
C VAL A 125 3.71 8.20 -5.52
N PHE A 126 2.40 7.91 -5.53
CA PHE A 126 1.49 8.38 -6.57
C PHE A 126 1.02 9.80 -6.27
N MET A 127 1.09 10.68 -7.26
CA MET A 127 0.62 12.07 -7.18
C MET A 127 -0.71 12.29 -7.91
N ASP A 128 -1.42 11.22 -8.27
CA ASP A 128 -2.72 11.36 -8.93
C ASP A 128 -3.77 11.86 -7.92
N GLU A 129 -4.56 12.85 -8.33
CA GLU A 129 -5.70 13.32 -7.53
C GLU A 129 -6.63 12.13 -7.23
N PRO A 130 -7.15 12.00 -5.99
CA PRO A 130 -8.09 10.94 -5.68
C PRO A 130 -9.28 11.02 -6.64
N SER A 131 -9.62 9.89 -7.25
CA SER A 131 -10.79 9.80 -8.12
C SER A 131 -12.03 10.19 -7.32
N SER A 132 -12.73 11.21 -7.82
CA SER A 132 -13.96 11.79 -7.27
C SER A 132 -15.09 10.79 -7.07
#